data_AF-A0A2S6SSU5-F1
#
_entry.id   AF-A0A2S6SSU5-F1
#
_cell.length_a   1.000
_cell.length_b   1.000
_cell.length_c   1.000
_cell.angle_alpha   90.00
_cell.angle_beta   90.00
_cell.angle_gamma   90.00
#
_symmetry.space_group_name_H-M   'P 1'
#
loop_
_entity.id
_entity.type
_entity.pdbx_description
1 polymer ?
#
loop_
_entity_poly.entity_id
_entity_poly.type
_entity_poly.pdbx_seq_one_letter_code
_entity_poly.pdbx_strand_id
1 'polypeptide(L)' 'MLIRFCIKFIVCLLTIKFAFAEIVDVNNEQIKELSKNNIPIVDIRRSSEWDQTGVVPKSILLTFFDKEG' A
#
# COMPACT_ATOMS: atom_id res chain seq x y z
N MET A 1 -24.70 -21.56 29.86
CA MET A 1 -23.96 -20.31 29.59
C MET A 1 -22.99 -20.46 28.42
N LEU A 2 -22.17 -21.52 28.40
CA LEU A 2 -21.17 -21.80 27.35
C LEU A 2 -21.76 -21.95 25.92
N ILE A 3 -22.84 -22.71 25.74
CA ILE A 3 -23.45 -22.92 24.41
C ILE A 3 -23.92 -21.61 23.78
N ARG A 4 -24.55 -20.72 24.56
CA ARG A 4 -25.00 -19.40 24.08
C ARG A 4 -23.82 -18.51 23.68
N PHE A 5 -22.68 -18.67 24.36
CA PHE A 5 -21.44 -17.98 24.00
C PHE A 5 -20.85 -18.53 22.69
N CYS A 6 -20.77 -19.85 22.54
CA CYS A 6 -20.30 -20.49 21.31
C CYS A 6 -21.15 -20.10 20.10
N ILE A 7 -22.47 -20.05 20.24
CA ILE A 7 -23.38 -19.64 19.16
C ILE A 7 -23.11 -18.18 18.74
N LYS A 8 -22.98 -17.25 19.69
CA LYS A 8 -22.65 -15.86 19.39
C LYS A 8 -21.29 -15.73 18.68
N PHE A 9 -20.30 -16.51 19.11
CA PHE A 9 -18.98 -16.52 18.51
C PHE A 9 -19.00 -17.05 17.06
N ILE A 10 -19.71 -18.15 16.81
CA ILE A 10 -19.89 -18.70 15.46
C ILE A 10 -20.61 -17.69 14.55
N VAL A 11 -21.68 -17.05 15.03
CA VAL A 11 -22.38 -16.01 14.26
C VAL A 11 -21.45 -14.84 13.93
N CYS A 12 -20.62 -14.39 14.87
CA CYS A 12 -19.64 -13.33 14.62
C CYS A 12 -18.63 -13.73 13.54
N LEU A 13 -18.09 -14.96 13.59
CA LEU A 13 -17.17 -15.48 12.58
C LEU A 13 -17.80 -15.55 11.19
N LEU A 14 -19.07 -15.94 11.10
CA LEU A 14 -19.81 -16.02 9.84
C LEU A 14 -20.11 -14.64 9.20
N THR A 15 -19.93 -13.55 9.95
CA THR A 15 -20.16 -12.17 9.47
C THR A 15 -18.90 -11.42 9.05
N ILE A 16 -17.72 -12.08 9.07
CA ILE A 16 -16.47 -11.43 8.67
C ILE A 16 -16.50 -11.09 7.17
N LYS A 17 -16.21 -9.83 6.85
CA LYS A 17 -15.98 -9.38 5.48
C LYS A 17 -14.47 -9.23 5.24
N PHE A 18 -14.02 -9.65 4.07
CA PHE A 18 -12.67 -9.39 3.61
C PHE A 18 -12.58 -7.98 3.01
N ALA A 19 -11.55 -7.24 3.38
CA ALA A 19 -11.20 -5.98 2.72
C ALA A 19 -10.18 -6.29 1.62
N PHE A 20 -10.46 -5.81 0.42
CA PHE A 20 -9.54 -5.83 -0.71
C PHE A 20 -9.35 -4.41 -1.21
N ALA A 21 -8.12 -4.05 -1.56
CA ALA A 21 -7.84 -2.82 -2.26
C ALA A 21 -7.71 -3.12 -3.75
N GLU A 22 -8.32 -2.29 -4.58
CA GLU A 22 -8.08 -2.30 -6.02
C GLU A 22 -6.71 -1.70 -6.31
N ILE A 23 -6.00 -2.27 -7.29
CA ILE A 23 -4.77 -1.68 -7.82
C ILE A 23 -5.19 -0.72 -8.93
N VAL A 24 -4.89 0.57 -8.73
CA VAL A 24 -5.18 1.62 -9.71
C VAL A 24 -3.86 2.12 -10.26
N ASP A 25 -3.66 1.93 -11.56
CA ASP A 25 -2.51 2.49 -12.26
C ASP A 25 -2.67 4.00 -12.44
N VAL A 26 -1.60 4.74 -12.19
CA VAL A 26 -1.57 6.20 -12.33
C VAL A 26 -0.46 6.63 -13.27
N ASN A 27 -0.77 7.62 -14.12
CA ASN A 27 0.21 8.23 -15.02
C ASN A 27 0.86 9.48 -14.39
N ASN A 28 1.83 10.07 -15.09
CA ASN A 28 2.59 11.22 -14.63
C ASN A 28 1.74 12.46 -14.31
N GLU A 29 0.68 12.73 -15.08
CA GLU A 29 -0.19 13.89 -14.84
C GLU A 29 -1.06 13.67 -13.60
N GLN A 30 -1.55 12.44 -13.40
CA GLN A 30 -2.28 12.07 -12.19
C GLN A 30 -1.39 12.14 -10.94
N ILE A 31 -0.13 11.69 -11.02
CA ILE A 31 0.83 11.81 -9.92
C ILE A 31 1.01 13.28 -9.51
N LYS A 32 1.16 14.20 -10.47
CA LYS A 32 1.28 15.64 -10.17
C LYS A 32 0.05 16.17 -9.45
N GLU A 33 -1.14 15.76 -9.85
CA GLU A 33 -2.39 16.19 -9.20
C GLU A 33 -2.51 15.61 -7.78
N LEU A 34 -2.28 14.31 -7.62
CA LEU A 34 -2.32 13.62 -6.33
C LEU A 34 -1.29 14.18 -5.34
N SER A 35 -0.13 14.60 -5.83
CA SER A 35 0.92 15.22 -5.02
C SER A 35 0.48 16.53 -4.36
N LYS A 36 -0.53 17.23 -4.91
CA LYS A 36 -1.11 18.44 -4.30
C LYS A 36 -1.91 18.12 -3.04
N ASN A 37 -2.42 16.90 -2.92
CA ASN A 37 -3.26 16.45 -1.81
C ASN A 37 -2.44 15.86 -0.64
N ASN A 38 -1.12 16.11 -0.61
CA ASN A 38 -0.20 15.63 0.43
C ASN A 38 -0.23 14.09 0.60
N ILE A 39 -0.48 13.38 -0.51
CA ILE A 39 -0.46 11.92 -0.59
C ILE A 39 1.01 11.47 -0.65
N PRO A 40 1.45 10.54 0.21
CA PRO A 40 2.82 10.04 0.19
C PRO A 40 3.09 9.23 -1.07
N ILE A 41 4.24 9.48 -1.70
CA ILE A 41 4.77 8.67 -2.80
C ILE A 41 5.89 7.82 -2.24
N VAL A 42 5.74 6.50 -2.29
CA VAL A 42 6.77 5.55 -1.89
C VAL A 42 7.46 5.03 -3.14
N ASP A 43 8.75 5.27 -3.25
CA ASP A 43 9.58 4.73 -4.32
C ASP A 43 10.27 3.46 -3.82
N ILE A 44 9.98 2.35 -4.48
CA ILE A 44 10.45 1.02 -4.08
C ILE A 44 11.75 0.60 -4.77
N ARG A 45 12.33 1.47 -5.60
CA ARG A 45 13.61 1.24 -6.29
C ARG A 45 14.79 1.23 -5.31
N ARG A 46 15.98 0.92 -5.83
CA ARG A 46 17.25 1.04 -5.08
C ARG A 46 17.81 2.46 -5.17
N SER A 47 18.61 2.84 -4.18
CA SER A 47 19.31 4.14 -4.17
C SER A 47 20.21 4.34 -5.40
N SER A 48 20.84 3.28 -5.93
CA SER A 48 21.65 3.40 -7.15
C SER A 48 20.84 3.83 -8.37
N GLU A 49 19.55 3.48 -8.44
CA GLU A 49 18.66 3.88 -9.54
C GLU A 49 18.21 5.34 -9.38
N TRP A 50 18.08 5.82 -8.14
CA TRP A 50 17.87 7.23 -7.83
C TRP A 50 19.03 8.08 -8.33
N ASP A 51 20.26 7.66 -8.05
CA ASP A 51 21.46 8.37 -8.47
C ASP A 51 21.60 8.45 -10.00
N GLN A 52 21.09 7.42 -10.72
CA GLN A 52 21.18 7.34 -12.18
C GLN A 52 20.11 8.17 -12.91
N THR A 53 18.87 8.19 -12.38
CA THR A 53 17.70 8.70 -13.12
C THR A 53 16.98 9.86 -12.44
N GLY A 54 17.35 10.16 -11.19
CA GLY A 54 16.64 11.09 -10.34
C GLY A 54 15.42 10.47 -9.65
N VAL A 55 14.68 11.35 -8.97
CA VAL A 55 13.62 10.97 -8.02
C VAL A 55 12.40 11.88 -8.18
N VAL A 56 11.24 11.36 -7.81
CA VAL A 56 10.03 12.20 -7.67
C VAL A 56 10.20 13.09 -6.43
N PRO A 57 9.98 14.41 -6.52
CA PRO A 57 10.14 15.29 -5.36
C PRO A 57 9.29 14.84 -4.16
N LYS A 58 9.88 14.84 -2.97
CA LYS A 58 9.26 14.41 -1.70
C LYS A 58 8.85 12.94 -1.66
N SER A 59 9.30 12.09 -2.59
CA SER A 59 9.12 10.65 -2.44
C SER A 59 9.93 10.11 -1.27
N ILE A 60 9.44 9.00 -0.71
CA ILE A 60 10.07 8.26 0.37
C ILE A 60 10.73 7.04 -0.26
N LEU A 61 12.04 6.89 -0.10
CA LEU A 61 12.74 5.67 -0.49
C LEU A 61 12.41 4.54 0.47
N LEU A 62 11.79 3.47 -0.03
CA LEU A 62 11.57 2.22 0.69
C LEU A 62 11.91 1.06 -0.24
N THR A 63 13.20 0.82 -0.40
CA THR A 63 13.73 -0.21 -1.32
C THR A 63 13.11 -1.58 -1.01
N PHE A 64 12.47 -2.16 -2.02
CA PHE A 64 11.75 -3.43 -1.89
C PHE A 64 12.62 -4.65 -2.22
N PHE A 65 13.54 -4.51 -3.17
CA PHE A 65 14.46 -5.57 -3.60
C PHE A 65 15.91 -5.16 -3.41
N ASP A 66 16.76 -6.13 -3.09
CA ASP A 66 18.21 -5.90 -3.03
C ASP A 66 18.86 -6.11 -4.41
N LYS A 67 20.19 -6.25 -4.45
CA LYS A 67 20.90 -6.42 -5.73
C LYS A 67 20.70 -7.80 -6.37
N GLU A 68 20.24 -8.79 -5.61
CA GLU A 68 20.02 -10.17 -6.06
C GLU A 68 18.57 -10.44 -6.48
N GLY A 69 17.65 -9.49 -6.27
CA GLY A 69 16.21 -9.64 -6.52
C GLY A 69 15.47 -9.91 -5.24
#